data_AF-A0A848ZAP9-F1
#
_entry.id   AF-A0A848ZAP9-F1
#
_cell.length_a   1.000
_cell.length_b   1.000
_cell.length_c   1.000
_cell.angle_alpha   90.00
_cell.angle_beta   90.00
_cell.angle_gamma   90.00
#
_symmetry.space_group_name_H-M   'P 1'
#
loop_
_entity.id
_entity.type
_entity.pdbx_description
1 polymer ?
#
loop_
_entity_poly.entity_id
_entity_poly.type
_entity_poly.pdbx_seq_one_letter_code
_entity_poly.pdbx_strand_id
1 'polypeptide(L)' 'MPDVRGCHLPDDLLYDVENHIWFKEVDDGNVKIGMTTIATAMAGKLVAFTPKKAGRSVKAGKSCATV' A
#
# COMPACT_ATOMS: atom_id res chain seq x y z
N MET A 1 -0.47 -17.15 -7.38
CA MET A 1 0.14 -15.82 -7.45
C MET A 1 -0.21 -15.16 -8.78
N PRO A 2 -1.26 -14.33 -8.79
CA PRO A 2 -1.67 -13.59 -9.98
C PRO A 2 -0.57 -12.64 -10.46
N ASP A 3 -0.36 -12.65 -11.78
CA ASP A 3 0.51 -11.74 -12.50
C ASP A 3 -0.31 -10.96 -13.52
N VAL A 4 -0.16 -9.63 -13.52
CA VAL A 4 -0.83 -8.76 -14.49
C VAL A 4 0.23 -7.85 -15.10
N ARG A 5 0.60 -8.12 -16.36
CA ARG A 5 1.61 -7.32 -17.09
C ARG A 5 2.94 -7.22 -16.33
N GLY A 6 3.37 -8.29 -15.66
CA GLY A 6 4.58 -8.32 -14.83
C GLY A 6 4.43 -7.66 -13.46
N CYS A 7 3.22 -7.21 -13.10
CA CYS A 7 2.90 -6.80 -11.74
C CYS A 7 2.42 -8.02 -10.95
N HIS A 8 3.28 -8.50 -10.06
CA HIS A 8 2.95 -9.57 -9.13
C HIS A 8 2.02 -9.07 -8.02
N LEU A 9 0.92 -9.79 -7.80
CA LEU A 9 -0.06 -9.55 -6.75
C LEU A 9 -0.10 -10.79 -5.83
N PRO A 10 0.58 -10.78 -4.67
CA PRO A 10 0.52 -11.88 -3.72
C PRO A 10 -0.91 -12.17 -3.23
N ASP A 11 -1.23 -13.45 -3.05
CA ASP A 11 -2.56 -13.92 -2.63
C ASP A 11 -2.80 -13.73 -1.11
N ASP A 12 -1.75 -13.49 -0.32
CA ASP A 12 -1.79 -13.27 1.13
C ASP A 12 -2.06 -11.81 1.53
N LEU A 13 -2.40 -10.96 0.55
CA LEU A 13 -2.68 -9.54 0.74
C LEU A 13 -4.13 -9.22 0.43
N LEU A 14 -4.69 -8.26 1.16
CA LEU A 14 -5.96 -7.61 0.84
C LEU A 14 -5.67 -6.39 -0.04
N TYR A 15 -6.55 -6.10 -1.00
CA TYR A 15 -6.33 -5.02 -1.97
C TYR A 15 -7.48 -4.02 -1.98
N ASP A 16 -7.11 -2.74 -1.88
CA ASP A 16 -7.95 -1.60 -2.25
C ASP A 16 -7.51 -1.14 -3.64
N VAL A 17 -8.22 -1.68 -4.64
CA VAL A 17 -7.89 -1.48 -6.05
C VAL A 17 -8.08 -0.02 -6.46
N GLU A 18 -9.10 0.66 -5.92
CA GLU A 18 -9.41 2.05 -6.26
C GLU A 18 -8.30 3.00 -5.81
N ASN A 19 -7.69 2.73 -4.65
CA ASN A 19 -6.61 3.55 -4.11
C ASN A 19 -5.20 3.02 -4.45
N HIS A 20 -5.10 1.91 -5.18
CA HIS A 20 -3.84 1.19 -5.44
C HIS A 20 -3.05 0.81 -4.19
N ILE A 21 -3.76 0.41 -3.12
CA ILE A 21 -3.16 0.04 -1.83
C ILE A 21 -3.34 -1.46 -1.58
N TRP A 22 -2.35 -2.08 -0.96
CA TRP A 22 -2.50 -3.40 -0.34
C TRP A 22 -2.39 -3.30 1.18
N PHE A 23 -3.02 -4.25 1.86
CA PHE A 23 -2.97 -4.44 3.31
C PHE A 23 -2.51 -5.87 3.61
N LYS A 24 -1.65 -6.00 4.61
CA LYS A 24 -1.26 -7.27 5.21
C LYS A 24 -1.61 -7.23 6.68
N GLU A 25 -2.48 -8.11 7.10
CA GLU A 25 -2.74 -8.32 8.52
C GLU A 25 -1.45 -8.81 9.19
N VAL A 26 -1.17 -8.24 10.36
CA VAL A 26 -0.10 -8.68 11.25
C VAL A 26 -0.72 -8.91 12.64
N ASP A 27 0.10 -9.14 13.64
CA ASP A 27 -0.37 -9.47 14.98
C ASP A 27 -1.07 -8.29 15.68
N ASP A 28 -1.90 -8.62 16.68
CA ASP A 28 -2.57 -7.68 17.57
C ASP A 28 -3.49 -6.66 16.88
N GLY A 29 -4.15 -7.07 15.80
CA GLY A 29 -5.09 -6.23 15.04
C GLY A 29 -4.41 -5.10 14.28
N ASN A 30 -3.09 -5.16 14.12
CA ASN A 30 -2.33 -4.21 13.31
C ASN A 30 -2.31 -4.64 11.85
N VAL A 31 -2.10 -3.67 10.96
CA VAL A 31 -1.94 -3.93 9.53
C VAL A 31 -0.68 -3.23 9.01
N LYS A 32 0.03 -3.88 8.11
CA LYS A 32 0.99 -3.23 7.22
C LYS A 32 0.27 -2.81 5.96
N ILE A 33 0.59 -1.61 5.46
CA ILE A 33 0.01 -1.07 4.23
C ILE A 33 1.12 -0.67 3.28
N GLY A 34 0.84 -0.73 1.99
CA GLY A 34 1.75 -0.25 0.95
C GLY A 34 1.03 -0.02 -0.37
N MET A 35 1.75 0.54 -1.33
CA MET A 35 1.25 0.68 -2.70
C MET A 35 1.40 -0.63 -3.47
N THR A 36 0.46 -0.91 -4.35
CA THR A 36 0.53 -2.04 -5.28
C THR A 36 1.71 -1.88 -6.25
N THR A 37 2.21 -3.01 -6.76
CA THR A 37 3.24 -3.03 -7.83
C THR A 37 2.79 -2.22 -9.05
N ILE A 38 1.49 -2.18 -9.32
CA ILE A 38 0.89 -1.35 -10.37
C ILE A 38 1.14 0.14 -10.09
N ALA A 39 0.87 0.62 -8.88
CA ALA A 39 1.15 2.01 -8.50
C ALA A 39 2.65 2.33 -8.58
N THR A 40 3.52 1.43 -8.15
CA THR A 40 4.97 1.63 -8.27
C THR A 40 5.40 1.74 -9.74
N ALA A 41 4.87 0.88 -10.62
CA ALA A 41 5.16 0.94 -12.05
C ALA A 41 4.67 2.25 -12.69
N MET A 42 3.51 2.76 -12.28
CA MET A 42 2.99 4.05 -12.75
C MET A 42 3.77 5.25 -12.23
N ALA A 43 4.24 5.20 -10.97
CA ALA A 43 4.99 6.29 -10.34
C ALA A 43 6.41 6.43 -10.92
N GLY A 44 6.98 5.36 -11.47
CA GLY A 44 8.35 5.35 -11.97
C GLY A 44 9.37 5.39 -10.82
N LYS A 45 10.40 6.23 -10.94
CA LYS A 45 11.44 6.34 -9.91
C LYS A 45 10.92 7.11 -8.70
N LEU A 46 10.74 6.40 -7.57
CA LEU A 46 10.40 7.03 -6.30
C LEU A 46 11.59 7.84 -5.77
N VAL A 47 11.37 9.14 -5.54
CA VAL A 47 12.40 10.08 -5.08
C VAL A 47 12.15 10.61 -3.67
N ALA A 48 10.91 10.55 -3.20
CA ALA A 48 10.51 11.03 -1.88
C ALA A 48 9.47 10.09 -1.27
N PHE A 49 9.46 10.02 0.05
CA PHE A 49 8.43 9.34 0.82
C PHE A 49 8.24 10.11 2.13
N THR A 50 7.02 10.60 2.35
CA THR A 50 6.70 11.45 3.51
C THR A 50 5.55 10.82 4.30
N PRO A 51 5.86 9.93 5.26
CA PRO A 51 4.84 9.32 6.11
C PRO A 51 4.34 10.29 7.18
N LYS A 52 3.11 10.08 7.65
CA LYS A 52 2.64 10.70 8.90
C LYS A 52 3.47 10.21 10.09
N LYS A 53 3.61 11.08 11.09
CA LYS A 53 4.30 10.76 12.34
C LYS A 53 3.65 9.55 13.04
N ALA A 54 4.48 8.65 13.55
CA ALA A 54 4.03 7.51 14.36
C ALA A 54 3.15 7.95 15.54
N GLY A 55 2.15 7.13 15.87
CA GLY A 55 1.14 7.44 16.89
C GLY A 55 0.03 8.39 16.44
N ARG A 56 0.08 8.93 15.21
CA ARG A 56 -1.00 9.77 14.70
C ARG A 56 -2.17 8.91 14.24
N SER A 57 -3.36 9.18 14.78
CA SER A 57 -4.60 8.54 14.32
C SER A 57 -4.94 8.99 12.90
N VAL A 58 -5.28 8.03 12.05
CA VAL A 58 -5.72 8.25 10.66
C VAL A 58 -7.10 7.63 10.51
N LYS A 59 -8.06 8.41 9.99
CA LYS A 59 -9.40 7.89 9.67
C LYS A 59 -9.33 7.04 8.39
N ALA A 60 -10.20 6.04 8.27
CA ALA A 60 -10.36 5.28 7.03
C ALA A 60 -10.57 6.23 5.83
N GLY A 61 -9.94 5.90 4.69
CA GLY A 61 -9.97 6.72 3.48
C GLY A 61 -9.13 8.00 3.53
N LYS A 62 -8.34 8.25 4.59
CA LYS A 62 -7.38 9.35 4.63
C LYS A 62 -5.96 8.83 4.39
N SER A 63 -5.16 9.61 3.66
CA SER A 63 -3.77 9.28 3.36
C SER A 63 -2.93 9.06 4.62
N CYS A 64 -2.11 8.00 4.62
CA CYS A 64 -1.10 7.72 5.65
C CYS A 64 0.28 8.32 5.28
N ALA A 65 0.55 8.52 3.99
CA ALA A 65 1.80 9.03 3.46
C ALA A 65 1.61 9.65 2.07
N THR A 66 2.59 10.44 1.64
CA THR A 66 2.77 10.85 0.25
C THR A 66 4.03 10.16 -0.29
N VAL A 67 3.93 9.60 -1.49
CA VAL A 67 5.03 8.95 -2.20
C VAL A 67 5.20 9.61 -3.56
#